data_AF-A0A7G9QNW2-F1
#
_entry.id   AF-A0A7G9QNW2-F1
#
_cell.length_a   1.000
_cell.length_b   1.000
_cell.length_c   1.000
_cell.angle_alpha   90.00
_cell.angle_beta   90.00
_cell.angle_gamma   90.00
#
_symmetry.space_group_name_H-M   'P 1'
#
loop_
_entity.id
_entity.type
_entity.pdbx_description
1 polymer ?
#
loop_
_entity_poly.entity_id
_entity_poly.type
_entity_poly.pdbx_seq_one_letter_code
_entity_poly.pdbx_strand_id
1 'polypeptide(L)'
;MDDAKTSSPTTHPNQHYGHAVEKVIRRNNIGISEIARKMGVSRRSIYNWFETEKIPTDIIQRIGYVIGHDFSKEFPDELKLYTELDHLKIQSLNNFGDENSNDSVYYWMDRYIKLLENFNAILGGEHS
;
A
#
# COMPACT_ATOMS: atom_id res chain seq x y z
N MET A 1 -25.49 -6.16 -35.87
CA MET A 1 -24.97 -7.53 -35.94
C MET A 1 -23.45 -7.46 -36.01
N ASP A 2 -22.67 -7.59 -34.96
CA ASP A 2 -22.86 -7.59 -33.51
C ASP A 2 -21.49 -7.24 -32.92
N ASP A 3 -21.54 -6.75 -31.70
CA ASP A 3 -20.46 -6.18 -30.92
C ASP A 3 -19.29 -7.12 -30.64
N ALA A 4 -18.06 -6.59 -30.67
CA ALA A 4 -16.95 -7.09 -29.85
C ALA A 4 -15.85 -6.04 -29.71
N LYS A 5 -16.12 -5.01 -28.90
CA LYS A 5 -15.10 -4.09 -28.37
C LYS A 5 -14.34 -4.80 -27.24
N THR A 6 -13.27 -5.51 -27.56
CA THR A 6 -12.31 -6.02 -26.57
C THR A 6 -11.29 -4.92 -26.26
N SER A 7 -11.66 -3.99 -25.37
CA SER A 7 -10.69 -3.10 -24.73
C SER A 7 -10.04 -3.84 -23.57
N SER A 8 -8.86 -4.41 -23.82
CA SER A 8 -7.91 -4.87 -22.82
C SER A 8 -7.58 -3.76 -21.80
N PRO A 9 -7.24 -4.10 -20.54
CA PRO A 9 -7.01 -3.12 -19.48
C PRO A 9 -5.84 -2.20 -19.84
N THR A 10 -6.11 -0.91 -19.99
CA THR A 10 -5.14 0.16 -20.23
C THR A 10 -4.23 0.31 -19.01
N THR A 11 -3.20 -0.53 -18.93
CA THR A 11 -2.04 -0.26 -18.08
C THR A 11 -1.35 0.98 -18.66
N HIS A 12 -1.47 2.14 -18.02
CA HIS A 12 -0.69 3.32 -18.37
C HIS A 12 0.76 3.12 -17.89
N PRO A 13 1.74 2.89 -18.77
CA PRO A 13 3.09 2.44 -18.39
C PRO A 13 3.97 3.58 -17.84
N ASN A 14 3.40 4.68 -17.37
CA ASN A 14 4.19 5.86 -16.95
C ASN A 14 3.51 6.73 -15.88
N GLN A 15 2.50 6.19 -15.18
CA GLN A 15 1.86 6.92 -14.08
C GLN A 15 2.70 6.73 -12.81
N HIS A 16 3.43 7.78 -12.42
CA HIS A 16 4.20 7.78 -11.18
C HIS A 16 3.28 8.04 -9.98
N TYR A 17 2.96 7.00 -9.21
CA TYR A 17 1.94 7.05 -8.15
C TYR A 17 2.35 8.03 -7.05
N GLY A 18 3.64 8.09 -6.72
CA GLY A 18 4.19 9.05 -5.78
C GLY A 18 3.90 10.50 -6.14
N HIS A 19 4.00 10.87 -7.41
CA HIS A 19 3.74 12.25 -7.84
C HIS A 19 2.25 12.58 -7.80
N ALA A 20 1.38 11.60 -8.08
CA ALA A 20 -0.07 11.78 -7.96
C ALA A 20 -0.48 11.97 -6.49
N VAL A 21 0.04 11.14 -5.58
CA VAL A 21 -0.20 11.27 -4.13
C VAL A 21 0.33 12.60 -3.60
N GLU A 22 1.54 13.01 -4.00
CA GLU A 22 2.12 14.29 -3.62
C GLU A 22 1.22 15.47 -4.04
N LYS A 23 0.73 15.47 -5.28
CA LYS A 23 -0.18 16.51 -5.78
C LYS A 23 -1.44 16.62 -4.93
N VAL A 24 -2.02 15.49 -4.52
CA VAL A 24 -3.20 15.47 -3.65
C VAL A 24 -2.87 15.98 -2.26
N ILE A 25 -1.76 15.55 -1.66
CA ILE A 25 -1.33 16.01 -0.34
C ILE A 25 -1.06 17.53 -0.34
N ARG A 26 -0.40 18.05 -1.37
CA ARG A 26 -0.11 19.49 -1.49
C ARG A 26 -1.35 20.36 -1.70
N ARG A 27 -2.42 19.80 -2.27
CA ARG A 27 -3.73 20.47 -2.39
C ARG A 27 -4.52 20.44 -1.08
N ASN A 28 -4.24 19.47 -0.22
CA ASN A 28 -4.84 19.38 1.10
C ASN A 28 -4.15 20.34 2.08
N ASN A 29 -4.91 20.88 3.03
CA ASN A 29 -4.39 21.83 4.03
C ASN A 29 -3.64 21.14 5.21
N ILE A 30 -3.21 19.89 5.03
CA ILE A 30 -2.53 19.10 6.07
C ILE A 30 -1.03 19.05 5.77
N GLY A 31 -0.22 19.39 6.78
CA GLY A 31 1.23 19.34 6.66
C GLY A 31 1.79 17.92 6.66
N ILE A 32 2.90 17.72 5.95
CA ILE A 32 3.61 16.42 5.86
C ILE A 32 3.96 15.86 7.24
N SER A 33 4.35 16.72 8.19
CA SER A 33 4.64 16.32 9.58
C SER A 33 3.43 15.72 10.28
N GLU A 34 2.23 16.22 9.99
CA GLU A 34 0.99 15.71 10.58
C GLU A 34 0.58 14.38 9.94
N ILE A 35 0.73 14.25 8.62
CA ILE A 35 0.50 12.99 7.91
C ILE A 35 1.43 11.91 8.46
N ALA A 36 2.72 12.21 8.58
CA ALA A 36 3.72 11.29 9.13
C ALA A 36 3.33 10.82 10.54
N ARG A 37 2.90 11.74 11.42
CA ARG A 37 2.43 11.44 12.77
C ARG A 37 1.20 10.54 12.77
N LYS A 38 0.19 10.85 11.95
CA LYS A 38 -1.06 10.05 11.86
C LYS A 38 -0.83 8.67 11.26
N MET A 39 0.13 8.55 10.34
CA MET A 39 0.53 7.28 9.72
C MET A 39 1.49 6.45 10.58
N GLY A 40 2.09 7.02 11.63
CA GLY A 40 3.08 6.36 12.46
C GLY A 40 4.43 6.12 11.76
N VAL A 41 4.78 6.95 10.77
CA VAL A 41 6.02 6.81 9.98
C VAL A 41 6.88 8.07 10.05
N SER A 42 8.14 7.95 9.61
CA SER A 42 9.03 9.12 9.51
C SER A 42 8.62 10.03 8.34
N ARG A 43 8.92 11.33 8.44
CA ARG A 43 8.75 12.28 7.30
C ARG A 43 9.54 11.84 6.07
N ARG A 44 10.71 11.22 6.25
CA ARG A 44 11.52 10.65 5.17
C ARG A 44 10.77 9.57 4.40
N SER A 45 10.01 8.72 5.09
CA SER A 45 9.19 7.69 4.45
C SER A 45 8.14 8.30 3.52
N ILE A 46 7.52 9.41 3.93
CA ILE A 46 6.56 10.15 3.10
C ILE A 46 7.23 10.68 1.82
N TYR A 47 8.41 11.31 1.96
CA TYR A 47 9.16 11.79 0.80
C TYR A 47 9.61 10.66 -0.14
N ASN A 48 10.07 9.54 0.42
CA ASN A 48 10.45 8.38 -0.37
C ASN A 48 9.26 7.82 -1.17
N TRP A 49 8.05 7.84 -0.60
CA TRP A 49 6.85 7.44 -1.33
C TRP A 49 6.56 8.37 -2.51
N PHE A 50 6.83 9.68 -2.40
CA PHE A 50 6.64 10.61 -3.51
C PHE A 50 7.53 10.31 -4.72
N GLU A 51 8.72 9.74 -4.47
CA GLU A 51 9.68 9.29 -5.48
C GLU A 51 9.50 7.81 -5.89
N THR A 52 8.46 7.14 -5.37
CA THR A 52 8.17 5.75 -5.73
C THR A 52 7.19 5.68 -6.90
N GLU A 53 7.61 5.00 -7.97
CA GLU A 53 6.81 4.85 -9.18
C GLU A 53 5.49 4.12 -8.94
N LYS A 54 5.52 3.05 -8.15
CA LYS A 54 4.35 2.29 -7.73
C LYS A 54 4.32 2.17 -6.21
N ILE A 55 3.40 2.90 -5.59
CA ILE A 55 3.13 2.77 -4.16
C ILE A 55 2.13 1.62 -3.95
N PRO A 56 2.34 0.73 -2.97
CA PRO A 56 1.35 -0.26 -2.56
C PRO A 56 -0.01 0.36 -2.25
N THR A 57 -1.09 -0.26 -2.74
CA THR A 57 -2.45 0.26 -2.62
C THR A 57 -2.88 0.49 -1.16
N ASP A 58 -2.46 -0.37 -0.22
CA ASP A 58 -2.73 -0.25 1.22
C ASP A 58 -2.23 1.09 1.78
N ILE A 59 -1.05 1.52 1.32
CA ILE A 59 -0.43 2.78 1.75
C ILE A 59 -1.22 3.95 1.17
N ILE A 60 -1.61 3.87 -0.12
CA ILE A 60 -2.44 4.89 -0.78
C ILE A 60 -3.76 5.05 -0.04
N GLN A 61 -4.44 3.96 0.32
CA GLN A 61 -5.70 3.99 1.06
C GLN A 61 -5.53 4.59 2.46
N ARG A 62 -4.48 4.19 3.20
CA ARG A 62 -4.20 4.77 4.52
C ARG A 62 -3.92 6.27 4.44
N ILE A 63 -3.13 6.72 3.46
CA ILE A 63 -2.90 8.14 3.21
C ILE A 63 -4.23 8.84 2.90
N GLY A 64 -5.06 8.23 2.05
CA GLY A 64 -6.40 8.71 1.70
C GLY A 64 -7.28 8.92 2.93
N TYR A 65 -7.33 7.93 3.82
CA TYR A 65 -8.04 8.01 5.09
C TYR A 65 -7.52 9.14 5.99
N VAL A 66 -6.20 9.29 6.09
CA VAL A 66 -5.57 10.33 6.92
C VAL A 66 -5.86 11.74 6.43
N ILE A 67 -5.92 11.94 5.11
CA ILE A 67 -6.18 13.24 4.48
C ILE A 67 -7.66 13.47 4.12
N GLY A 68 -8.52 12.46 4.30
CA GLY A 68 -9.93 12.51 3.92
C GLY A 68 -10.16 12.54 2.41
N HIS A 69 -9.25 11.96 1.61
CA HIS A 69 -9.34 11.90 0.15
C HIS A 69 -9.54 10.47 -0.32
N ASP A 70 -10.47 10.29 -1.26
CA ASP A 70 -10.68 9.03 -1.94
C ASP A 70 -9.85 8.97 -3.22
N PHE A 71 -8.83 8.11 -3.19
CA PHE A 71 -7.89 7.89 -4.28
C PHE A 71 -8.46 7.04 -5.43
N SER A 72 -9.69 6.53 -5.33
CA SER A 72 -10.35 5.72 -6.36
C SER A 72 -10.54 6.45 -7.69
N LYS A 73 -10.47 7.80 -7.67
CA LYS A 73 -10.55 8.64 -8.88
C LYS A 73 -9.21 8.71 -9.61
N GLU A 74 -8.11 8.71 -8.86
CA GLU A 74 -6.76 8.76 -9.39
C GLU A 74 -6.21 7.38 -9.78
N PHE A 75 -6.66 6.32 -9.09
CA PHE A 75 -6.21 4.93 -9.28
C PHE A 75 -7.40 3.95 -9.35
N PRO A 76 -8.29 4.08 -10.36
CA PRO A 76 -9.52 3.30 -10.41
C PRO A 76 -9.26 1.81 -10.64
N ASP A 77 -8.23 1.42 -11.39
CA ASP A 77 -8.00 0.02 -11.74
C ASP A 77 -7.26 -0.72 -10.61
N GLU A 78 -6.35 -0.04 -9.93
CA GLU A 78 -5.57 -0.59 -8.82
C GLU A 78 -6.41 -0.75 -7.55
N LEU A 79 -7.32 0.20 -7.30
CA LEU A 79 -8.19 0.16 -6.12
C LEU A 79 -9.39 -0.79 -6.29
N LYS A 80 -9.87 -1.01 -7.52
CA LYS A 80 -10.87 -2.06 -7.82
C LYS A 80 -10.31 -3.44 -7.52
N LEU A 81 -9.12 -3.75 -8.03
CA LEU A 81 -8.47 -5.04 -7.80
C LEU A 81 -8.21 -5.26 -6.31
N TYR A 82 -7.77 -4.22 -5.59
CA TYR A 82 -7.56 -4.31 -4.15
C TYR A 82 -8.85 -4.58 -3.38
N THR A 83 -9.94 -3.89 -3.74
CA THR A 83 -11.26 -4.09 -3.12
C THR A 83 -11.74 -5.52 -3.34
N GLU A 84 -11.66 -6.04 -4.58
CA GLU A 84 -12.00 -7.43 -4.88
C GLU A 84 -11.15 -8.44 -4.10
N LEU A 85 -9.83 -8.23 -4.00
CA LEU A 85 -8.94 -9.08 -3.22
C LEU A 85 -9.24 -9.04 -1.72
N ASP A 86 -9.55 -7.88 -1.16
CA ASP A 86 -9.94 -7.74 0.25
C ASP A 86 -11.28 -8.44 0.52
N HIS A 87 -12.26 -8.33 -0.38
CA HIS A 87 -13.53 -9.06 -0.25
C HIS A 87 -13.32 -10.59 -0.29
N LEU A 88 -12.45 -11.09 -1.17
CA LEU A 88 -12.10 -12.52 -1.23
C LEU A 88 -11.37 -12.98 0.03
N LYS A 89 -10.48 -12.14 0.56
CA LYS A 89 -9.77 -12.41 1.82
C LYS A 89 -10.73 -12.45 3.00
N ILE A 90 -11.69 -11.54 3.07
CA ILE A 90 -12.74 -11.50 4.09
C ILE A 90 -13.67 -12.72 3.97
N GLN A 91 -14.08 -13.11 2.76
CA GLN A 91 -14.86 -14.35 2.57
C GLN A 91 -14.09 -15.59 2.99
N SER A 92 -12.80 -15.67 2.64
CA SER A 92 -11.92 -16.75 3.10
C SER A 92 -11.85 -16.79 4.62
N LEU A 93 -11.57 -15.66 5.28
CA LEU A 93 -11.51 -15.56 6.74
C LEU A 93 -12.84 -15.91 7.44
N ASN A 94 -13.97 -15.49 6.88
CA ASN A 94 -15.30 -15.82 7.41
C ASN A 94 -15.64 -17.32 7.26
N ASN A 95 -15.04 -18.01 6.26
CA ASN A 95 -15.16 -19.46 6.09
C ASN A 95 -14.22 -20.26 7.02
N PHE A 96 -13.26 -19.61 7.68
CA PHE A 96 -12.36 -20.19 8.70
C PHE A 96 -12.73 -19.72 10.12
N GLY A 97 -14.02 -19.55 10.40
CA GLY A 97 -14.51 -19.25 11.74
C GLY A 97 -14.45 -20.45 12.68
N ASP A 98 -13.25 -20.92 13.05
CA ASP A 98 -12.93 -21.38 14.41
C ASP A 98 -11.40 -21.55 14.58
N GLU A 99 -10.86 -20.98 15.66
CA GLU A 99 -9.46 -21.04 16.14
C GLU A 99 -8.32 -20.63 15.16
N ASN A 100 -7.81 -19.39 15.32
CA ASN A 100 -6.43 -18.92 15.01
C ASN A 100 -6.33 -17.58 14.25
N SER A 101 -6.99 -16.53 14.76
CA SER A 101 -6.60 -15.14 14.41
C SER A 101 -5.14 -14.82 14.77
N ASN A 102 -4.51 -15.62 15.62
CA ASN A 102 -3.08 -15.53 15.93
C ASN A 102 -2.19 -15.96 14.76
N ASP A 103 -2.54 -16.99 13.99
CA ASP A 103 -1.64 -17.56 12.96
C ASP A 103 -1.33 -16.57 11.83
N SER A 104 -2.29 -15.72 11.47
CA SER A 104 -2.05 -14.69 10.45
C SER A 104 -1.04 -13.64 10.93
N VAL A 105 -1.16 -13.19 12.19
CA VAL A 105 -0.22 -12.23 12.79
C VAL A 105 1.16 -12.86 12.98
N TYR A 106 1.22 -14.11 13.43
CA TYR A 106 2.47 -14.85 13.59
C TYR A 106 3.19 -15.08 12.24
N TYR A 107 2.46 -15.36 11.16
CA TYR A 107 3.04 -15.50 9.83
C TYR A 107 3.73 -14.23 9.35
N TRP A 108 3.09 -13.07 9.52
CA TRP A 108 3.69 -11.79 9.16
C TRP A 108 4.83 -11.38 10.11
N MET A 109 4.74 -11.75 11.40
CA MET A 109 5.80 -11.50 12.38
C MET A 109 7.07 -12.32 12.06
N ASP A 110 6.94 -13.59 11.71
CA ASP A 110 8.05 -14.46 11.33
C ASP A 110 8.78 -13.95 10.07
N ARG A 111 8.03 -13.46 9.08
CA ARG A 111 8.59 -12.82 7.88
C ARG A 111 9.35 -11.54 8.20
N TYR A 112 8.87 -10.76 9.16
CA TYR A 112 9.52 -9.53 9.60
C TYR A 112 10.79 -9.80 10.41
N ILE A 113 10.77 -10.79 11.30
CA ILE A 113 11.95 -11.22 12.07
C ILE A 113 13.06 -11.68 11.13
N LYS A 114 12.74 -12.55 10.15
CA LYS A 114 13.71 -13.02 9.15
C LYS A 114 14.33 -11.88 8.34
N LEU A 115 13.53 -10.84 8.04
CA LEU A 115 14.03 -9.67 7.34
C LEU A 115 15.03 -8.87 8.20
N LEU A 116 14.72 -8.67 9.48
CA LEU A 116 15.61 -8.00 10.43
C LEU A 116 16.90 -8.80 10.66
N GLU A 117 16.81 -10.12 10.79
CA GLU A 117 17.96 -11.01 10.93
C GLU A 117 18.88 -10.92 9.71
N ASN A 118 18.35 -10.99 8.50
CA ASN A 118 19.13 -10.83 7.28
C ASN A 118 19.80 -9.45 7.19
N PHE A 119 19.11 -8.39 7.60
CA PHE A 119 19.68 -7.04 7.62
C PHE A 119 20.82 -6.92 8.63
N ASN A 120 20.64 -7.45 9.84
CA ASN A 120 21.67 -7.47 10.88
C ASN A 120 22.86 -8.35 10.50
N ALA A 121 22.65 -9.45 9.76
CA ALA A 121 23.72 -10.30 9.26
C ALA A 121 24.62 -9.56 8.25
N ILE A 122 24.04 -8.71 7.41
CA ILE A 122 24.79 -7.89 6.46
C ILE A 122 25.60 -6.80 7.17
N LEU A 123 25.07 -6.22 8.25
CA LEU A 123 25.74 -5.15 9.03
C LEU A 123 26.76 -5.69 10.05
N GLY A 124 26.60 -6.92 10.54
CA GLY A 124 27.52 -7.54 11.50
C GLY A 124 28.74 -8.20 10.86
N GLY A 125 28.80 -8.29 9.53
CA GLY A 125 29.87 -8.96 8.77
C GLY A 125 31.13 -8.12 8.51
N GLU A 126 31.19 -6.85 8.92
CA GLU A 126 32.35 -5.96 8.71
C GLU A 126 33.27 -5.82 9.94
N HIS A 127 33.21 -6.75 10.90
CA HIS A 127 34.19 -6.82 11.99
C HIS A 127 34.52 -8.28 12.35
N SER A 128 35.36 -8.91 11.53
CA SER A 128 36.18 -10.07 11.92
C SER A 128 37.52 -10.01 11.20
#